data_AF-A0A8C9U7M6-F1
#
_entry.id   AF-A0A8C9U7M6-F1
#
_cell.length_a   1.000
_cell.length_b   1.000
_cell.length_c   1.000
_cell.angle_alpha   90.00
_cell.angle_beta   90.00
_cell.angle_gamma   90.00
#
_symmetry.space_group_name_H-M   'P 1'
#
loop_
_entity.id
_entity.type
_entity.pdbx_description
1 polymer ?
#
loop_
_entity_poly.entity_id
_entity_poly.type
_entity_poly.pdbx_seq_one_letter_code
_entity_poly.pdbx_strand_id
1 'polypeptide(L)'
;MHRTTRIKITELNPHLMCVLCGGYFIDATTIVECLHSFCKMCIVRYLETSKYCPICDVQVHKTKPLLNIRSDKTLQDIVYKLVPGLFKNEMKRRRDFYAEHPSVDAANGSNEDRGEVADEDKRIITDDEIISLSIEFFDPSKIEKQGDGEKEKTKDEVTFDKRYLQCPAAMTVMHLRKFLRSKMDIPCTFQIEVMYEDEPLKDYYTLMDIAYIYTWRRNGPLPLKYRVRPSCKKMKIIHPREGVNSVNRSEMESDSGSDKANSPAGVPSTSSSLPSPGTPVQSPHPHFPHISSAVNGTSTNPSPSRQAPFCNKARKASLNGSSGSSG
;
A
#
# COMPACT_ATOMS: atom_id res chain seq x y z
N MET A 1 -16.23 -14.69 6.84
CA MET A 1 -16.30 -14.05 5.52
C MET A 1 -15.55 -12.72 5.61
N HIS A 2 -14.36 -12.61 5.05
CA HIS A 2 -13.69 -11.31 4.93
C HIS A 2 -14.38 -10.56 3.78
N ARG A 3 -15.32 -9.68 4.12
CA ARG A 3 -16.09 -8.88 3.17
C ARG A 3 -15.32 -7.58 2.96
N THR A 4 -14.96 -7.25 1.73
CA THR A 4 -14.41 -5.93 1.40
C THR A 4 -15.46 -4.88 1.76
N THR A 5 -15.19 -4.06 2.78
CA THR A 5 -16.03 -2.95 3.17
C THR A 5 -15.47 -1.66 2.58
N ARG A 6 -16.37 -0.79 2.10
CA ARG A 6 -16.02 0.56 1.64
C ARG A 6 -16.61 1.55 2.63
N ILE A 7 -15.74 2.35 3.24
CA ILE A 7 -16.11 3.40 4.20
C ILE A 7 -15.67 4.73 3.62
N LYS A 8 -16.48 5.78 3.81
CA LYS A 8 -16.10 7.12 3.35
C LYS A 8 -14.96 7.64 4.22
N ILE A 9 -13.91 8.17 3.60
CA ILE A 9 -12.76 8.74 4.33
C ILE A 9 -13.17 9.85 5.30
N THR A 10 -14.22 10.61 4.97
CA THR A 10 -14.78 11.67 5.82
C THR A 10 -15.25 11.17 7.18
N GLU A 11 -15.68 9.91 7.28
CA GLU A 11 -16.07 9.29 8.55
C GLU A 11 -14.85 8.92 9.41
N LEU A 12 -13.69 8.72 8.79
CA LEU A 12 -12.44 8.40 9.46
C LEU A 12 -11.61 9.65 9.79
N ASN A 13 -11.80 10.75 9.04
CA ASN A 13 -11.06 12.00 9.20
C ASN A 13 -10.89 12.49 10.64
N PRO A 14 -11.91 12.44 11.54
CA PRO A 14 -11.74 12.86 12.93
C PRO A 14 -10.64 12.11 13.71
N HIS A 15 -10.28 10.91 13.25
CA HIS A 15 -9.26 10.06 13.85
C HIS A 15 -7.89 10.15 13.14
N LEU A 16 -7.81 10.88 12.02
CA LEU A 16 -6.62 10.94 11.16
C LEU A 16 -6.05 12.36 11.01
N MET A 17 -6.74 13.37 11.56
CA MET A 17 -6.40 14.79 11.41
C MET A 17 -5.81 15.39 12.68
N CYS A 18 -4.81 16.25 12.49
CA CYS A 18 -4.18 17.05 13.52
C CYS A 18 -4.99 18.32 13.79
N VAL A 19 -5.43 18.51 15.03
CA VAL A 19 -6.20 19.70 15.43
C VAL A 19 -5.41 21.01 15.32
N LEU A 20 -4.08 20.97 15.40
CA LEU A 20 -3.24 22.18 15.35
C LEU A 20 -3.09 22.77 13.95
N CYS A 21 -3.12 21.94 12.90
CA CYS A 21 -2.97 22.41 11.51
C CYS A 21 -4.20 22.15 10.63
N GLY A 22 -5.18 21.36 11.10
CA GLY A 22 -6.35 20.97 10.34
C GLY A 22 -6.09 19.97 9.21
N GLY A 23 -4.85 19.52 9.02
CA GLY A 23 -4.46 18.52 8.02
C GLY A 23 -4.34 17.10 8.58
N TYR A 24 -4.06 16.13 7.72
CA TYR A 24 -3.73 14.76 8.14
C TYR A 24 -2.41 14.72 8.94
N PHE A 25 -2.27 13.71 9.81
CA PHE A 25 -1.02 13.51 10.55
C PHE A 25 0.16 13.25 9.59
N ILE A 26 1.22 14.04 9.77
CA ILE A 26 2.54 13.85 9.19
C ILE A 26 3.53 13.76 10.35
N ASP A 27 4.31 12.68 10.38
CA ASP A 27 5.15 12.29 11.51
C ASP A 27 4.37 12.34 12.85
N ALA A 28 3.31 11.55 12.95
CA ALA A 28 2.43 11.50 14.10
C ALA A 28 3.25 11.38 15.40
N THR A 29 2.93 12.26 16.34
CA THR A 29 3.64 12.40 17.61
C THR A 29 2.61 12.53 18.72
N THR A 30 2.68 11.63 19.68
CA THR A 30 1.69 11.45 20.74
C THR A 30 2.27 11.89 22.08
N ILE A 31 1.48 12.64 22.84
CA ILE A 31 1.78 13.00 24.23
C ILE A 31 1.55 11.77 25.11
N VAL A 32 2.57 11.34 25.87
CA VAL A 32 2.51 10.10 26.66
C VAL A 32 1.46 10.17 27.76
N GLU A 33 1.34 11.30 28.46
CA GLU A 33 0.47 11.46 29.64
C GLU A 33 -1.03 11.39 29.33
N CYS A 34 -1.44 11.74 28.10
CA CYS A 34 -2.87 11.82 27.74
C CYS A 34 -3.24 11.16 26.41
N LEU A 35 -2.27 10.57 25.70
CA LEU A 35 -2.43 9.86 24.43
C LEU A 35 -3.09 10.69 23.30
N HIS A 36 -2.99 12.03 23.37
CA HIS A 36 -3.38 12.90 22.27
C HIS A 36 -2.25 13.03 21.24
N SER A 37 -2.60 12.87 19.96
CA SER A 37 -1.67 12.85 18.83
C SER A 37 -1.76 14.10 17.96
N PHE A 38 -0.62 14.50 17.41
CA PHE A 38 -0.43 15.70 16.59
C PHE A 38 0.65 15.43 15.52
N CYS A 39 0.81 16.30 14.53
CA CYS A 39 2.01 16.27 13.67
C CYS A 39 3.25 16.66 14.49
N LYS A 40 4.40 16.01 14.26
CA LYS A 40 5.68 16.30 14.97
C LYS A 40 5.99 17.79 15.04
N MET A 41 6.00 18.46 13.88
CA MET A 41 6.36 19.88 13.82
C MET A 41 5.33 20.78 14.52
N CYS A 42 4.05 20.42 14.47
CA CYS A 42 2.98 21.17 15.14
C CYS A 42 3.13 21.15 16.66
N ILE A 43 3.27 19.95 17.24
CA ILE A 43 3.34 19.82 18.70
C ILE A 43 4.66 20.32 19.25
N VAL A 44 5.79 20.11 18.55
CA VAL A 44 7.09 20.65 18.96
C VAL A 44 7.02 22.18 19.03
N ARG A 45 6.52 22.84 17.98
CA ARG A 45 6.37 24.31 17.94
C ARG A 45 5.41 24.83 19.02
N TYR A 46 4.30 24.14 19.25
CA TYR A 46 3.35 24.54 20.29
C TYR A 46 3.98 24.47 21.69
N LEU A 47 4.73 23.40 21.97
CA LEU A 47 5.35 23.16 23.27
C LEU A 47 6.57 24.06 23.58
N GLU A 48 7.02 24.87 22.63
CA GLU A 48 7.97 25.97 22.88
C GLU A 48 7.35 27.07 23.74
N THR A 49 6.03 27.24 23.65
CA THR A 49 5.29 28.32 24.32
C THR A 49 4.39 27.83 25.47
N SER A 50 3.96 26.57 25.43
CA SER A 50 3.06 25.98 26.41
C SER A 50 3.58 24.64 26.95
N LYS A 51 3.20 24.30 28.18
CA LYS A 51 3.53 23.01 28.82
C LYS A 51 2.31 22.09 28.99
N TYR A 52 1.18 22.47 28.41
CA TYR A 52 -0.12 21.81 28.58
C TYR A 52 -0.63 21.27 27.25
N CYS A 53 -1.40 20.19 27.28
CA CYS A 53 -1.95 19.59 26.07
C CYS A 53 -2.94 20.54 25.38
N PRO A 54 -2.87 20.75 24.05
CA PRO A 54 -3.81 21.60 23.30
C PRO A 54 -5.29 21.16 23.35
N ILE A 55 -5.58 19.92 23.76
CA ILE A 55 -6.93 19.33 23.72
C ILE A 55 -7.56 19.27 25.11
N CYS A 56 -6.80 18.83 26.11
CA CYS A 56 -7.33 18.52 27.44
C CYS A 56 -6.65 19.27 28.58
N ASP A 57 -5.72 20.20 28.27
CA ASP A 57 -4.98 21.01 29.25
C ASP A 57 -4.23 20.22 30.33
N VAL A 58 -4.03 18.91 30.13
CA VAL A 58 -3.16 18.09 31.00
C VAL A 58 -1.71 18.57 30.83
N GLN A 59 -1.01 18.76 31.95
CA GLN A 59 0.40 19.16 31.93
C GLN A 59 1.26 18.05 31.31
N VAL A 60 1.91 18.34 30.18
CA VAL A 60 2.74 17.38 29.44
C VAL A 60 3.98 16.99 30.23
N HIS A 61 4.65 17.99 30.81
CA HIS A 61 5.80 17.81 31.70
C HIS A 61 6.03 19.10 32.51
N LYS A 62 6.59 18.99 33.72
CA LYS A 62 6.83 20.13 34.63
C LYS A 62 7.76 21.21 34.04
N THR A 63 8.90 20.79 33.46
CA THR A 63 9.94 21.70 32.95
C THR A 63 10.16 21.60 31.44
N LYS A 64 10.34 20.38 30.92
CA LYS A 64 10.67 20.10 29.50
C LYS A 64 9.60 19.23 28.81
N PRO A 65 8.54 19.81 28.21
CA PRO A 65 7.47 19.08 27.55
C PRO A 65 7.93 18.09 26.47
N LEU A 66 9.02 18.41 25.76
CA LEU A 66 9.57 17.57 24.69
C LEU A 66 10.05 16.19 25.16
N LEU A 67 10.27 15.96 26.46
CA LEU A 67 10.65 14.65 26.99
C LEU A 67 9.47 13.65 27.04
N ASN A 68 8.25 14.16 27.06
CA ASN A 68 7.01 13.38 27.24
C ASN A 68 6.16 13.30 25.95
N ILE A 69 6.79 13.53 24.80
CA ILE A 69 6.19 13.25 23.48
C ILE A 69 6.97 12.14 22.80
N ARG A 70 6.28 11.28 22.05
CA ARG A 70 6.89 10.13 21.35
C ARG A 70 6.35 10.05 19.93
N SER A 71 7.21 9.69 18.98
CA SER A 71 6.77 9.40 17.62
C SER A 71 5.89 8.15 17.60
N ASP A 72 4.71 8.28 17.04
CA ASP A 72 3.70 7.24 16.94
C ASP A 72 3.71 6.63 15.54
N LYS A 73 4.64 5.68 15.34
CA LYS A 73 4.81 5.03 14.05
C LYS A 73 3.57 4.25 13.62
N THR A 74 2.86 3.66 14.56
CA THR A 74 1.66 2.86 14.26
C THR A 74 0.52 3.74 13.78
N LEU A 75 0.24 4.85 14.45
CA LEU A 75 -0.75 5.81 13.99
C LEU A 75 -0.36 6.38 12.62
N GLN A 76 0.93 6.70 12.42
CA GLN A 76 1.39 7.20 11.12
C GLN A 76 1.20 6.17 10.01
N ASP A 77 1.51 4.89 10.26
CA ASP A 77 1.29 3.80 9.31
C ASP A 77 -0.19 3.63 8.97
N ILE A 78 -1.08 3.76 9.96
CA ILE A 78 -2.54 3.70 9.77
C ILE A 78 -2.99 4.86 8.85
N VAL A 79 -2.56 6.08 9.16
CA VAL A 79 -2.91 7.28 8.38
C VAL A 79 -2.43 7.14 6.93
N TYR A 80 -1.18 6.72 6.73
CA TYR A 80 -0.64 6.56 5.38
C TYR A 80 -1.26 5.40 4.59
N LYS A 81 -1.76 4.35 5.24
CA LYS A 81 -2.48 3.25 4.58
C LYS A 81 -3.93 3.62 4.24
N LEU A 82 -4.60 4.40 5.10
CA LEU A 82 -6.00 4.75 4.93
C LEU A 82 -6.21 5.94 3.99
N VAL A 83 -5.30 6.93 3.99
CA VAL A 83 -5.43 8.13 3.17
C VAL A 83 -4.73 7.93 1.82
N PRO A 84 -5.47 7.81 0.70
CA PRO A 84 -4.89 7.51 -0.60
C PRO A 84 -3.90 8.60 -1.04
N GLY A 85 -2.72 8.18 -1.48
CA GLY A 85 -1.69 9.08 -2.03
C GLY A 85 -1.00 9.99 -1.02
N LEU A 86 -1.39 9.99 0.26
CA LEU A 86 -0.81 10.90 1.27
C LEU A 86 0.70 10.72 1.40
N PHE A 87 1.16 9.47 1.56
CA PHE A 87 2.58 9.15 1.65
C PHE A 87 3.35 9.58 0.39
N LYS A 88 2.84 9.23 -0.80
CA LYS A 88 3.46 9.61 -2.09
C LYS A 88 3.59 11.13 -2.22
N ASN A 89 2.55 11.87 -1.83
CA ASN A 89 2.52 13.33 -1.87
C ASN A 89 3.49 13.97 -0.87
N GLU A 90 3.56 13.45 0.36
CA GLU A 90 4.48 13.94 1.38
C GLU A 90 5.94 13.69 0.97
N MET A 91 6.28 12.48 0.51
CA MET A 91 7.63 12.17 0.01
C MET A 91 8.00 13.03 -1.20
N LYS A 92 7.04 13.37 -2.07
CA LYS A 92 7.25 14.31 -3.17
C LYS A 92 7.60 15.71 -2.65
N ARG A 93 6.83 16.24 -1.69
CA ARG A 93 7.07 17.56 -1.09
C ARG A 93 8.46 17.65 -0.44
N ARG A 94 8.88 16.60 0.29
CA ARG A 94 10.22 16.51 0.88
C ARG A 94 11.31 16.60 -0.20
N ARG A 95 11.21 15.79 -1.26
CA ARG A 95 12.18 15.81 -2.37
C ARG A 95 12.23 17.16 -3.09
N ASP A 96 11.08 17.73 -3.42
CA ASP A 96 11.00 19.02 -4.10
C ASP A 96 11.68 20.12 -3.27
N PHE A 97 11.43 20.14 -1.94
CA PHE A 97 12.06 21.08 -1.02
C PHE A 97 13.60 20.97 -1.02
N TYR A 98 14.16 19.76 -0.88
CA TYR A 98 15.61 19.59 -0.85
C TYR A 98 16.27 19.78 -2.22
N ALA A 99 15.55 19.55 -3.32
CA ALA A 99 16.03 19.88 -4.66
C ALA A 99 16.21 21.39 -4.85
N GLU A 100 15.31 22.19 -4.27
CA GLU A 100 15.37 23.66 -4.31
C GLU A 100 16.34 24.25 -3.28
N HIS A 101 16.70 23.49 -2.24
CA HIS A 101 17.57 23.95 -1.15
C HIS A 101 18.82 23.07 -0.94
N PRO A 102 19.76 22.98 -1.91
CA PRO A 102 20.93 22.10 -1.82
C PRO A 102 21.88 22.41 -0.66
N SER A 103 21.87 23.64 -0.14
CA SER A 103 22.76 24.13 0.92
C SER A 103 22.24 23.88 2.34
N VAL A 104 21.01 23.43 2.51
CA VAL A 104 20.45 23.07 3.83
C VAL A 104 20.90 21.65 4.12
N ASP A 105 22.03 21.54 4.84
CA ASP A 105 22.78 20.30 5.14
C ASP A 105 22.00 19.01 4.89
N ALA A 106 22.17 18.50 3.68
CA ALA A 106 21.64 17.22 3.22
C ALA A 106 22.15 16.02 4.04
N ALA A 107 23.15 16.24 4.90
CA ALA A 107 23.94 15.21 5.57
C ALA A 107 23.36 14.72 6.90
N ASN A 108 22.38 15.40 7.50
CA ASN A 108 21.92 15.09 8.86
C ASN A 108 20.50 14.50 8.96
N GLY A 109 19.80 14.31 7.83
CA GLY A 109 18.47 13.70 7.78
C GLY A 109 18.52 12.23 7.35
N SER A 110 17.54 11.43 7.77
CA SER A 110 17.36 10.09 7.22
C SER A 110 16.92 10.15 5.74
N ASN A 111 17.07 9.06 5.00
CA ASN A 111 16.57 8.97 3.62
C ASN A 111 15.06 9.30 3.52
N GLU A 112 14.27 8.90 4.53
CA GLU A 112 12.85 9.23 4.62
C GLU A 112 12.59 10.73 4.86
N ASP A 113 13.44 11.40 5.65
CA ASP A 113 13.35 12.86 5.84
C ASP A 113 13.60 13.62 4.54
N ARG A 114 14.42 13.07 3.65
CA ARG A 114 14.70 13.62 2.31
C ARG A 114 13.64 13.24 1.28
N GLY A 115 12.71 12.35 1.63
CA GLY A 115 11.74 11.75 0.71
C GLY A 115 12.35 10.75 -0.27
N GLU A 116 13.59 10.31 -0.03
CA GLU A 116 14.35 9.33 -0.81
C GLU A 116 14.07 7.91 -0.28
N VAL A 117 12.83 7.44 -0.38
CA VAL A 117 12.45 6.09 0.09
C VAL A 117 12.66 5.09 -1.05
N ALA A 118 13.55 4.12 -0.85
CA ALA A 118 13.76 3.02 -1.78
C ALA A 118 12.47 2.20 -1.97
N ASP A 119 12.30 1.58 -3.14
CA ASP A 119 11.12 0.76 -3.41
C ASP A 119 10.98 -0.42 -2.43
N GLU A 120 12.11 -0.93 -1.92
CA GLU A 120 12.18 -2.01 -0.91
C GLU A 120 11.65 -1.56 0.47
N ASP A 121 11.74 -0.26 0.78
CA ASP A 121 11.27 0.32 2.04
C ASP A 121 9.80 0.79 1.98
N LYS A 122 9.17 0.73 0.80
CA LYS A 122 7.74 1.07 0.64
C LYS A 122 6.87 0.01 1.32
N ARG A 123 6.51 0.25 2.58
CA ARG A 123 5.56 -0.61 3.32
C ARG A 123 4.11 -0.47 2.86
N ILE A 124 3.83 0.51 2.01
CA ILE A 124 2.49 0.82 1.52
C ILE A 124 2.38 0.26 0.11
N ILE A 125 1.43 -0.65 -0.07
CA ILE A 125 1.01 -1.19 -1.37
C ILE A 125 -0.35 -0.57 -1.63
N THR A 126 -0.52 0.12 -2.75
CA THR A 126 -1.84 0.64 -3.16
C THR A 126 -2.48 -0.29 -4.18
N ASP A 127 -3.80 -0.25 -4.32
CA ASP A 127 -4.56 -1.16 -5.18
C ASP A 127 -4.28 -0.95 -6.69
N ASP A 128 -3.89 0.26 -7.06
CA ASP A 128 -3.43 0.67 -8.39
C ASP A 128 -1.97 0.29 -8.69
N GLU A 129 -1.22 -0.23 -7.72
CA GLU A 129 0.20 -0.53 -7.90
C GLU A 129 0.41 -1.83 -8.69
N ILE A 130 1.50 -1.92 -9.45
CA ILE A 130 1.91 -3.14 -10.15
C ILE A 130 2.84 -3.95 -9.25
N ILE A 131 2.44 -5.18 -8.94
CA ILE A 131 3.25 -6.16 -8.21
C ILE A 131 3.94 -7.08 -9.20
N SER A 132 5.25 -7.22 -9.05
CA SER A 132 6.05 -8.26 -9.71
C SER A 132 5.93 -9.56 -8.91
N LEU A 133 5.52 -10.64 -9.57
CA LEU A 133 5.37 -11.96 -8.96
C LEU A 133 6.05 -13.03 -9.82
N SER A 134 6.39 -14.14 -9.18
CA SER A 134 6.82 -15.36 -9.86
C SER A 134 5.83 -16.47 -9.56
N ILE A 135 5.59 -17.34 -10.53
CA ILE A 135 4.70 -18.48 -10.39
C ILE A 135 5.35 -19.73 -10.96
N GLU A 136 5.46 -20.76 -10.13
CA GLU A 136 6.10 -22.03 -10.47
C GLU A 136 5.20 -23.22 -10.15
N PHE A 137 5.34 -24.31 -10.92
CA PHE A 137 4.64 -25.55 -10.60
C PHE A 137 5.24 -26.17 -9.33
N PHE A 138 4.37 -26.57 -8.41
CA PHE A 138 4.76 -27.27 -7.20
C PHE A 138 5.00 -28.74 -7.51
N ASP A 139 6.27 -29.15 -7.41
CA ASP A 139 6.71 -30.53 -7.56
C ASP A 139 7.02 -31.14 -6.19
N PRO A 140 6.19 -32.07 -5.67
CA PRO A 140 6.44 -32.74 -4.40
C PRO A 140 7.78 -33.48 -4.37
N SER A 141 8.25 -33.97 -5.51
CA SER A 141 9.46 -34.81 -5.61
C SER A 141 10.77 -34.02 -5.44
N LYS A 142 10.72 -32.68 -5.51
CA LYS A 142 11.89 -31.81 -5.24
C LYS A 142 12.13 -31.57 -3.75
N ILE A 143 11.10 -31.68 -2.92
CA ILE A 143 11.19 -31.46 -1.47
C ILE A 143 11.98 -32.62 -0.81
N GLU A 144 11.76 -33.86 -1.27
CA GLU A 144 12.44 -35.04 -0.73
C GLU A 144 13.96 -35.04 -1.01
N LYS A 145 14.41 -34.41 -2.10
CA LYS A 145 15.82 -34.33 -2.47
C LYS A 145 16.60 -33.23 -1.76
N GLN A 146 15.93 -32.30 -1.09
CA GLN A 146 16.56 -31.17 -0.41
C GLN A 146 16.94 -31.50 1.05
N GLY A 147 16.50 -32.66 1.57
CA GLY A 147 16.79 -33.14 2.92
C GLY A 147 18.03 -34.03 3.05
N ASP A 148 18.63 -34.47 1.94
CA ASP A 148 19.82 -35.33 1.95
C ASP A 148 20.98 -34.58 1.30
N GLY A 149 21.91 -34.11 2.14
CA GLY A 149 23.00 -33.24 1.73
C GLY A 149 24.10 -34.02 1.03
N GLU A 150 24.11 -34.04 -0.30
CA GLU A 150 25.34 -34.24 -1.07
C GLU A 150 25.41 -33.30 -2.27
N LYS A 151 26.45 -32.45 -2.24
CA LYS A 151 26.91 -31.63 -3.36
C LYS A 151 27.49 -32.55 -4.43
N GLU A 152 26.84 -32.63 -5.58
CA GLU A 152 27.43 -32.46 -6.91
C GLU A 152 26.38 -32.81 -7.96
N LYS A 153 25.99 -31.84 -8.79
CA LYS A 153 25.71 -32.07 -10.21
C LYS A 153 25.49 -30.76 -10.96
N THR A 154 26.40 -30.55 -11.93
CA THR A 154 26.19 -29.95 -13.25
C THR A 154 25.31 -28.71 -13.37
N LYS A 155 25.97 -27.64 -13.81
CA LYS A 155 25.51 -26.28 -14.08
C LYS A 155 24.55 -26.14 -15.29
N ASP A 156 23.65 -27.12 -15.49
CA ASP A 156 22.63 -27.17 -16.54
C ASP A 156 21.28 -27.68 -15.98
N GLU A 157 20.87 -27.22 -14.79
CA GLU A 157 19.52 -27.48 -14.30
C GLU A 157 18.52 -26.51 -14.95
N VAL A 158 17.80 -27.05 -15.93
CA VAL A 158 16.62 -26.54 -16.64
C VAL A 158 15.68 -25.79 -15.66
N THR A 159 15.92 -24.47 -15.51
CA THR A 159 15.18 -23.53 -14.66
C THR A 159 13.90 -23.04 -15.35
N PHE A 160 13.25 -23.90 -16.14
CA PHE A 160 12.21 -23.49 -17.09
C PHE A 160 10.80 -23.40 -16.51
N ASP A 161 10.59 -23.80 -15.26
CA ASP A 161 9.22 -23.91 -14.72
C ASP A 161 8.79 -22.73 -13.85
N LYS A 162 9.63 -21.68 -13.75
CA LYS A 162 9.32 -20.44 -13.06
C LYS A 162 9.01 -19.34 -14.05
N ARG A 163 7.78 -18.82 -14.02
CA ARG A 163 7.33 -17.70 -14.86
C ARG A 163 7.22 -16.43 -14.03
N TYR A 164 7.51 -15.28 -14.62
CA TYR A 164 7.38 -13.97 -13.96
C TYR A 164 6.22 -13.20 -14.58
N LEU A 165 5.46 -12.48 -13.75
CA LEU A 165 4.30 -11.71 -14.15
C LEU A 165 4.32 -10.34 -13.46
N GLN A 166 3.86 -9.32 -14.17
CA GLN A 166 3.49 -8.03 -13.59
C GLN A 166 1.96 -7.96 -13.54
N CYS A 167 1.42 -7.73 -12.35
CA CYS A 167 -0.03 -7.76 -12.12
C CYS A 167 -0.45 -6.59 -11.25
N PRO A 168 -1.61 -5.95 -11.51
CA PRO A 168 -2.19 -5.01 -10.56
C PRO A 168 -2.36 -5.64 -9.18
N ALA A 169 -2.07 -4.91 -8.11
CA ALA A 169 -2.13 -5.37 -6.74
C ALA A 169 -3.55 -5.84 -6.35
N ALA A 170 -4.58 -5.24 -6.95
CA ALA A 170 -5.98 -5.64 -6.82
C ALA A 170 -6.34 -6.99 -7.49
N MET A 171 -5.44 -7.62 -8.25
CA MET A 171 -5.70 -8.92 -8.87
C MET A 171 -5.86 -10.01 -7.80
N THR A 172 -6.87 -10.87 -7.93
CA THR A 172 -7.14 -11.94 -6.96
C THR A 172 -6.51 -13.27 -7.33
N VAL A 173 -6.37 -14.16 -6.35
CA VAL A 173 -6.01 -15.57 -6.55
C VAL A 173 -6.95 -16.27 -7.53
N MET A 174 -8.24 -15.93 -7.52
CA MET A 174 -9.19 -16.43 -8.52
C MET A 174 -8.79 -16.04 -9.95
N HIS A 175 -8.31 -14.82 -10.18
CA HIS A 175 -7.81 -14.39 -11.49
C HIS A 175 -6.58 -15.19 -11.90
N LEU A 176 -5.60 -15.38 -11.00
CA LEU A 176 -4.42 -16.22 -11.26
C LEU A 176 -4.81 -17.66 -11.60
N ARG A 177 -5.79 -18.22 -10.90
CA ARG A 177 -6.28 -19.58 -11.19
C ARG A 177 -6.89 -19.70 -12.58
N LYS A 178 -7.73 -18.73 -12.97
CA LYS A 178 -8.32 -18.69 -14.32
C LYS A 178 -7.24 -18.52 -15.39
N PHE A 179 -6.26 -17.66 -15.12
CA PHE A 179 -5.10 -17.47 -15.99
C PHE A 179 -4.33 -18.78 -16.19
N LEU A 180 -3.95 -19.48 -15.11
CA LEU A 180 -3.23 -20.76 -15.19
C LEU A 180 -4.04 -21.82 -15.94
N ARG A 181 -5.35 -21.90 -15.68
CA ARG A 181 -6.25 -22.83 -16.37
C ARG A 181 -6.20 -22.62 -17.89
N SER A 182 -6.31 -21.38 -18.32
CA SER A 182 -6.28 -21.03 -19.75
C SER A 182 -4.88 -21.17 -20.35
N LYS A 183 -3.83 -20.77 -19.63
CA LYS A 183 -2.46 -20.74 -20.13
C LYS A 183 -1.86 -22.13 -20.30
N MET A 184 -2.23 -23.06 -19.42
CA MET A 184 -1.72 -24.43 -19.38
C MET A 184 -2.75 -25.46 -19.88
N ASP A 185 -3.87 -25.00 -20.45
CA ASP A 185 -4.97 -25.82 -20.95
C ASP A 185 -5.45 -26.92 -19.97
N ILE A 186 -5.62 -26.54 -18.69
CA ILE A 186 -5.95 -27.49 -17.61
C ILE A 186 -7.46 -27.80 -17.63
N PRO A 187 -7.88 -29.07 -17.83
CA PRO A 187 -9.29 -29.42 -17.90
C PRO A 187 -10.08 -29.12 -16.62
N CYS A 188 -11.39 -28.89 -16.74
CA CYS A 188 -12.28 -28.63 -15.58
C CYS A 188 -12.44 -29.82 -14.62
N THR A 189 -11.94 -30.99 -15.01
CA THR A 189 -11.81 -32.18 -14.15
C THR A 189 -10.69 -32.03 -13.12
N PHE A 190 -9.81 -31.04 -13.26
CA PHE A 190 -8.77 -30.74 -12.29
C PHE A 190 -9.04 -29.41 -11.56
N GLN A 191 -8.66 -29.38 -10.28
CA GLN A 191 -8.61 -28.17 -9.46
C GLN A 191 -7.19 -27.62 -9.45
N ILE A 192 -7.08 -26.31 -9.52
CA ILE A 192 -5.81 -25.58 -9.46
C ILE A 192 -5.77 -24.85 -8.12
N GLU A 193 -4.73 -25.11 -7.35
CA GLU A 193 -4.47 -24.43 -6.09
C GLU A 193 -3.24 -23.56 -6.24
N VAL A 194 -3.42 -22.26 -5.99
CA VAL A 194 -2.32 -21.30 -5.90
C VAL A 194 -1.90 -21.23 -4.45
N MET A 195 -0.60 -21.26 -4.21
CA MET A 195 0.00 -21.40 -2.89
C MET A 195 1.06 -20.34 -2.67
N TYR A 196 1.21 -19.92 -1.41
CA TYR A 196 2.41 -19.21 -0.95
C TYR A 196 3.17 -20.19 -0.06
N GLU A 197 4.45 -20.42 -0.36
CA GLU A 197 5.22 -21.52 0.22
C GLU A 197 4.49 -22.86 0.04
N ASP A 198 3.97 -23.45 1.12
CA ASP A 198 3.23 -24.72 1.13
C ASP A 198 1.73 -24.56 1.46
N GLU A 199 1.25 -23.33 1.63
CA GLU A 199 -0.12 -23.04 2.04
C GLU A 199 -1.02 -22.62 0.87
N PRO A 200 -2.19 -23.27 0.68
CA PRO A 200 -3.15 -22.87 -0.35
C PRO A 200 -3.87 -21.57 0.00
N LEU A 201 -3.80 -20.62 -0.93
CA LEU A 201 -4.39 -19.29 -0.79
C LEU A 201 -5.88 -19.29 -1.14
N LYS A 202 -6.63 -18.38 -0.52
CA LYS A 202 -8.07 -18.21 -0.77
C LYS A 202 -8.31 -17.42 -2.05
N ASP A 203 -9.34 -17.81 -2.80
CA ASP A 203 -9.77 -17.20 -4.07
C ASP A 203 -9.92 -15.67 -4.02
N TYR A 204 -10.40 -15.17 -2.89
CA TYR A 204 -10.73 -13.76 -2.69
C TYR A 204 -9.55 -12.92 -2.23
N TYR A 205 -8.39 -13.52 -1.91
CA TYR A 205 -7.19 -12.76 -1.60
C TYR A 205 -6.69 -12.05 -2.86
N THR A 206 -6.44 -10.76 -2.73
CA THR A 206 -5.71 -9.95 -3.70
C THR A 206 -4.20 -10.17 -3.57
N LEU A 207 -3.41 -9.80 -4.57
CA LEU A 207 -1.95 -9.80 -4.47
C LEU A 207 -1.48 -8.86 -3.36
N MET A 208 -2.18 -7.74 -3.15
CA MET A 208 -1.99 -6.85 -2.01
C MET A 208 -2.21 -7.58 -0.68
N ASP A 209 -3.31 -8.33 -0.53
CA ASP A 209 -3.58 -9.11 0.68
C ASP A 209 -2.46 -10.11 0.95
N ILE A 210 -2.03 -10.85 -0.06
CA ILE A 210 -0.94 -11.84 0.08
C ILE A 210 0.33 -11.15 0.56
N ALA A 211 0.70 -10.03 -0.07
CA ALA A 211 1.89 -9.29 0.30
C ALA A 211 1.82 -8.79 1.75
N TYR A 212 0.66 -8.34 2.23
CA TYR A 212 0.48 -7.90 3.62
C TYR A 212 0.45 -9.06 4.62
N ILE A 213 -0.29 -10.13 4.33
CA ILE A 213 -0.43 -11.30 5.20
C ILE A 213 0.93 -11.97 5.43
N TYR A 214 1.70 -12.14 4.36
CA TYR A 214 3.01 -12.80 4.42
C TYR A 214 4.18 -11.81 4.54
N THR A 215 3.89 -10.53 4.83
CA THR A 215 4.89 -9.48 5.08
C THR A 215 5.96 -9.34 3.99
N TRP A 216 5.59 -9.57 2.74
CA TRP A 216 6.52 -9.47 1.60
C TRP A 216 7.04 -8.04 1.44
N ARG A 217 8.36 -7.91 1.32
CA ARG A 217 9.07 -6.61 1.34
C ARG A 217 9.64 -6.16 -0.01
N ARG A 218 9.11 -6.67 -1.14
CA ARG A 218 9.64 -6.35 -2.47
C ARG A 218 11.12 -6.74 -2.71
N ASN A 219 11.70 -7.59 -1.85
CA ASN A 219 13.04 -8.17 -2.03
C ASN A 219 13.01 -9.25 -3.12
N GLY A 220 12.77 -8.83 -4.37
CA GLY A 220 12.46 -9.71 -5.49
C GLY A 220 10.96 -10.00 -5.63
N PRO A 221 10.56 -10.71 -6.70
CA PRO A 221 9.15 -10.92 -7.05
C PRO A 221 8.42 -11.79 -6.02
N LEU A 222 7.14 -11.50 -5.78
CA LEU A 222 6.29 -12.27 -4.88
C LEU A 222 6.25 -13.76 -5.32
N PRO A 223 6.79 -14.69 -4.53
CA PRO A 223 6.93 -16.09 -4.94
C PRO A 223 5.63 -16.86 -4.69
N LEU A 224 4.97 -17.26 -5.77
CA LEU A 224 3.79 -18.11 -5.73
C LEU A 224 4.10 -19.46 -6.36
N LYS A 225 3.42 -20.50 -5.87
CA LYS A 225 3.43 -21.83 -6.47
C LYS A 225 2.03 -22.22 -6.90
N TYR A 226 1.90 -23.19 -7.80
CA TYR A 226 0.61 -23.80 -8.08
C TYR A 226 0.71 -25.31 -8.20
N ARG A 227 -0.35 -26.02 -7.79
CA ARG A 227 -0.50 -27.46 -8.02
C ARG A 227 -1.84 -27.77 -8.66
N VAL A 228 -1.89 -28.91 -9.34
CA VAL A 228 -3.08 -29.40 -10.03
C VAL A 228 -3.49 -30.71 -9.37
N ARG A 229 -4.75 -30.80 -8.90
CA ARG A 229 -5.30 -31.99 -8.24
C ARG A 229 -6.54 -32.49 -8.99
N PRO A 230 -6.75 -33.81 -9.10
CA PRO A 230 -8.02 -34.33 -9.60
C PRO A 230 -9.18 -33.76 -8.78
N SER A 231 -10.18 -33.22 -9.46
CA SER A 231 -11.40 -32.77 -8.82
C SER A 231 -12.25 -34.01 -8.54
N CYS A 232 -12.41 -34.40 -7.27
CA CYS A 232 -13.35 -35.44 -6.87
C CYS A 232 -14.80 -34.95 -7.01
N LYS A 233 -15.24 -34.66 -8.24
CA LYS A 233 -16.67 -34.59 -8.53
C LYS A 233 -17.13 -36.04 -8.58
N LYS A 234 -17.97 -36.45 -7.61
CA LYS A 234 -18.66 -37.74 -7.64
C LYS A 234 -19.12 -38.01 -9.07
N MET A 235 -18.58 -39.05 -9.70
CA MET A 235 -19.12 -39.57 -10.93
C MET A 235 -20.60 -39.88 -10.67
N LYS A 236 -21.51 -39.19 -11.35
CA LYS A 236 -22.82 -39.79 -11.59
C LYS A 236 -22.52 -41.02 -12.44
N ILE A 237 -22.64 -42.20 -11.84
CA ILE A 237 -22.54 -43.48 -12.52
C ILE A 237 -23.63 -43.49 -13.60
N ILE A 238 -23.21 -43.29 -14.85
CA ILE A 238 -24.00 -43.71 -16.01
C ILE A 238 -23.80 -45.21 -16.07
N HIS A 239 -24.87 -45.96 -15.77
CA HIS A 239 -24.88 -47.41 -15.94
C HIS A 239 -24.78 -47.72 -17.44
N PRO A 240 -23.87 -48.61 -17.89
CA PRO A 240 -23.91 -49.10 -19.25
C PRO A 240 -25.00 -50.17 -19.34
N ARG A 241 -25.90 -50.04 -20.32
CA ARG A 241 -26.67 -51.18 -20.83
C ARG A 241 -26.32 -51.36 -22.29
N GLU A 242 -25.58 -52.42 -22.57
CA GLU A 242 -25.46 -52.99 -23.91
C GLU A 242 -26.82 -53.53 -24.34
N GLY A 243 -27.12 -53.34 -25.63
CA GLY A 243 -28.45 -53.46 -26.19
C GLY A 243 -28.81 -54.85 -26.72
N VAL A 244 -30.10 -55.00 -27.09
CA VAL A 244 -30.56 -55.84 -28.20
C VAL A 244 -31.83 -55.21 -28.80
N ASN A 245 -31.93 -55.31 -30.11
CA ASN A 245 -32.90 -54.72 -31.03
C ASN A 245 -34.32 -55.32 -30.98
N SER A 246 -35.28 -54.41 -31.21
CA SER A 246 -36.46 -54.51 -32.09
C SER A 246 -37.79 -55.18 -31.67
N VAL A 247 -38.85 -54.46 -32.08
CA VAL A 247 -40.26 -54.78 -32.35
C VAL A 247 -41.25 -54.96 -31.18
N ASN A 248 -42.07 -53.94 -30.94
CA ASN A 248 -43.56 -53.96 -30.89
C ASN A 248 -44.08 -52.57 -30.45
N ARG A 249 -45.02 -51.90 -31.14
CA ARG A 249 -46.45 -52.18 -31.37
C ARG A 249 -47.34 -51.67 -30.20
N SER A 250 -48.39 -50.93 -30.58
CA SER A 250 -49.58 -50.42 -29.83
C SER A 250 -49.34 -49.44 -28.68
N GLU A 251 -49.75 -48.17 -28.75
CA GLU A 251 -51.12 -47.56 -28.73
C GLU A 251 -51.89 -47.69 -27.41
N MET A 252 -52.53 -46.56 -27.06
CA MET A 252 -53.49 -46.23 -25.99
C MET A 252 -52.90 -45.92 -24.60
N GLU A 253 -53.29 -44.87 -23.88
CA GLU A 253 -54.24 -43.76 -24.10
C GLU A 253 -53.99 -42.70 -23.00
N SER A 254 -54.20 -41.42 -23.35
CA SER A 254 -54.82 -40.31 -22.59
C SER A 254 -54.30 -39.95 -21.16
N ASP A 255 -54.20 -38.69 -20.73
CA ASP A 255 -55.05 -37.54 -21.04
C ASP A 255 -54.36 -36.19 -20.75
N SER A 256 -54.59 -35.28 -21.71
CA SER A 256 -54.74 -33.82 -21.74
C SER A 256 -54.23 -32.87 -20.64
N GLY A 257 -53.69 -31.74 -21.13
CA GLY A 257 -53.57 -30.46 -20.40
C GLY A 257 -52.73 -29.38 -21.08
N SER A 258 -53.11 -28.94 -22.29
CA SER A 258 -52.58 -27.76 -23.03
C SER A 258 -52.87 -26.45 -22.27
N ASP A 259 -52.03 -25.42 -22.26
CA ASP A 259 -51.94 -24.29 -23.20
C ASP A 259 -51.05 -23.22 -22.50
N LYS A 260 -50.33 -22.25 -23.08
CA LYS A 260 -50.13 -21.75 -24.44
C LYS A 260 -48.85 -20.89 -24.44
N ALA A 261 -48.31 -20.70 -25.64
CA ALA A 261 -47.12 -19.93 -25.97
C ALA A 261 -47.24 -18.41 -25.75
N ASN A 262 -46.08 -17.74 -25.63
CA ASN A 262 -45.68 -16.67 -26.56
C ASN A 262 -44.21 -16.25 -26.36
N SER A 263 -43.42 -16.41 -27.41
CA SER A 263 -42.26 -15.58 -27.80
C SER A 263 -42.77 -14.54 -28.84
N PRO A 264 -42.05 -13.48 -29.30
CA PRO A 264 -40.59 -13.38 -29.41
C PRO A 264 -39.97 -11.96 -29.23
N ALA A 265 -38.68 -11.89 -29.60
CA ALA A 265 -37.66 -10.85 -29.47
C ALA A 265 -37.89 -9.50 -30.18
N GLY A 266 -37.01 -8.51 -29.86
CA GLY A 266 -36.69 -7.39 -30.75
C GLY A 266 -36.17 -6.12 -30.06
N VAL A 267 -34.86 -5.89 -30.13
CA VAL A 267 -34.17 -4.59 -29.90
C VAL A 267 -34.51 -3.58 -31.02
N PRO A 268 -34.40 -2.25 -30.79
CA PRO A 268 -33.18 -1.56 -31.20
C PRO A 268 -32.72 -0.40 -30.26
N SER A 269 -31.44 -0.06 -30.42
CA SER A 269 -30.74 1.09 -29.81
C SER A 269 -31.06 2.41 -30.52
N THR A 270 -31.17 3.52 -29.78
CA THR A 270 -30.81 4.88 -30.24
C THR A 270 -30.33 5.76 -29.07
N SER A 271 -29.54 6.77 -29.43
CA SER A 271 -28.59 7.55 -28.65
C SER A 271 -29.13 8.78 -27.90
N SER A 272 -28.28 9.25 -26.97
CA SER A 272 -27.95 10.67 -26.63
C SER A 272 -29.01 11.58 -25.99
N SER A 273 -28.73 12.09 -24.77
CA SER A 273 -28.24 13.48 -24.52
C SER A 273 -28.35 13.88 -23.03
N LEU A 274 -27.36 14.65 -22.56
CA LEU A 274 -27.24 15.29 -21.23
C LEU A 274 -28.39 16.29 -20.93
N PRO A 275 -28.58 16.67 -19.66
CA PRO A 275 -28.15 18.03 -19.26
C PRO A 275 -27.63 18.18 -17.81
N SER A 276 -26.97 19.31 -17.56
CA SER A 276 -26.69 19.98 -16.28
C SER A 276 -26.61 21.49 -16.58
N PRO A 277 -26.53 22.44 -15.62
CA PRO A 277 -26.65 22.39 -14.15
C PRO A 277 -27.63 23.46 -13.56
N GLY A 278 -27.87 23.47 -12.23
CA GLY A 278 -28.61 24.57 -11.58
C GLY A 278 -28.69 24.55 -10.04
N THR A 279 -27.81 25.36 -9.41
CA THR A 279 -27.95 26.08 -8.12
C THR A 279 -27.77 25.37 -6.76
N PRO A 280 -27.25 26.09 -5.73
CA PRO A 280 -26.65 25.49 -4.54
C PRO A 280 -27.59 25.52 -3.33
N VAL A 281 -27.54 24.48 -2.50
CA VAL A 281 -28.18 24.45 -1.17
C VAL A 281 -27.08 24.42 -0.11
N GLN A 282 -27.10 25.46 0.74
CA GLN A 282 -26.24 25.64 1.91
C GLN A 282 -26.57 24.63 3.01
N SER A 283 -25.55 24.11 3.68
CA SER A 283 -25.64 23.41 4.96
C SER A 283 -24.81 24.16 6.02
N PRO A 284 -25.22 24.18 7.30
CA PRO A 284 -24.65 25.08 8.30
C PRO A 284 -23.37 24.53 8.92
N HIS A 285 -22.31 25.35 8.97
CA HIS A 285 -21.13 25.11 9.80
C HIS A 285 -21.28 25.81 11.17
N PRO A 286 -20.89 25.18 12.29
CA PRO A 286 -20.82 25.85 13.58
C PRO A 286 -19.56 26.74 13.69
N HIS A 287 -19.78 27.98 14.14
CA HIS A 287 -18.77 28.99 14.42
C HIS A 287 -17.87 28.62 15.61
N PHE A 288 -16.57 28.85 15.46
CA PHE A 288 -15.63 29.10 16.57
C PHE A 288 -15.12 30.55 16.49
N PRO A 289 -14.85 31.21 17.64
CA PRO A 289 -14.62 32.65 17.69
C PRO A 289 -13.19 33.04 17.24
N HIS A 290 -13.12 33.98 16.30
CA HIS A 290 -11.89 34.68 15.91
C HIS A 290 -11.49 35.69 16.98
N ILE A 291 -10.30 35.53 17.57
CA ILE A 291 -9.58 36.61 18.24
C ILE A 291 -8.95 37.47 17.14
N SER A 292 -9.44 38.70 17.01
CA SER A 292 -8.91 39.71 16.09
C SER A 292 -8.02 40.67 16.87
N SER A 293 -6.74 40.74 16.51
CA SER A 293 -5.83 41.81 16.91
C SER A 293 -5.33 42.50 15.64
N ALA A 294 -5.96 43.61 15.30
CA ALA A 294 -5.49 44.53 14.29
C ALA A 294 -4.33 45.36 14.86
N VAL A 295 -3.20 45.43 14.15
CA VAL A 295 -2.28 46.57 14.22
C VAL A 295 -1.81 46.90 12.81
N ASN A 296 -2.04 48.16 12.44
CA ASN A 296 -1.73 48.78 11.16
C ASN A 296 -0.24 48.77 10.84
N GLY A 297 0.07 48.65 9.55
CA GLY A 297 1.38 48.94 8.99
C GLY A 297 1.64 50.43 8.88
N THR A 298 2.89 50.83 9.05
CA THR A 298 3.46 52.02 8.39
C THR A 298 4.94 51.77 8.14
N SER A 299 5.32 51.90 6.88
CA SER A 299 6.65 51.80 6.30
C SER A 299 7.47 53.08 6.52
N THR A 300 8.74 52.97 6.94
CA THR A 300 9.85 53.88 6.55
C THR A 300 11.21 53.31 6.97
N ASN A 301 12.11 53.15 6.00
CA ASN A 301 13.57 53.04 6.16
C ASN A 301 14.14 54.39 6.67
N PRO A 302 15.27 54.44 7.40
CA PRO A 302 16.58 54.51 6.71
C PRO A 302 17.76 53.82 7.45
N SER A 303 18.80 53.54 6.67
CA SER A 303 20.17 53.22 7.11
C SER A 303 20.89 54.46 7.68
N PRO A 304 21.96 54.27 8.50
CA PRO A 304 23.28 54.48 7.92
C PRO A 304 24.40 53.55 8.43
N SER A 305 25.41 53.46 7.58
CA SER A 305 26.73 52.84 7.71
C SER A 305 27.61 53.35 8.86
N ARG A 306 28.43 52.47 9.44
CA ARG A 306 29.84 52.77 9.76
C ARG A 306 30.71 51.49 9.84
N GLN A 307 31.78 51.50 9.06
CA GLN A 307 32.96 50.60 9.03
C GLN A 307 33.77 50.78 10.34
N ALA A 308 34.69 49.92 10.80
CA ALA A 308 35.83 49.21 10.19
C ALA A 308 36.49 48.27 11.26
N PRO A 309 37.71 47.71 11.09
CA PRO A 309 38.14 46.70 10.12
C PRO A 309 38.86 45.46 10.74
N PHE A 310 39.10 44.50 9.85
CA PHE A 310 39.88 43.26 9.86
C PHE A 310 41.15 43.11 10.73
N CYS A 311 41.42 41.86 11.15
CA CYS A 311 42.74 41.24 10.94
C CYS A 311 42.64 39.70 10.79
N ASN A 312 42.96 39.21 9.58
CA ASN A 312 43.14 37.79 9.24
C ASN A 312 44.60 37.38 9.53
N LYS A 313 44.82 36.17 10.04
CA LYS A 313 46.12 35.49 9.95
C LYS A 313 45.94 34.08 9.36
N ALA A 314 46.38 33.95 8.11
CA ALA A 314 46.56 32.69 7.40
C ALA A 314 47.83 31.96 7.90
N ARG A 315 47.77 30.63 8.02
CA ARG A 315 48.94 29.76 8.18
C ARG A 315 49.36 29.22 6.81
N LYS A 316 50.63 29.42 6.45
CA LYS A 316 51.33 28.80 5.32
C LYS A 316 52.06 27.54 5.79
N ALA A 317 52.03 26.51 4.95
CA ALA A 317 52.89 25.33 5.03
C ALA A 317 54.28 25.62 4.45
N SER A 318 55.30 24.93 4.97
CA SER A 318 56.59 24.69 4.30
C SER A 318 57.11 23.29 4.63
N LEU A 319 57.71 22.69 3.60
CA LEU A 319 58.29 21.35 3.49
C LEU A 319 59.77 21.30 3.90
N ASN A 320 60.23 20.05 4.11
CA ASN A 320 61.58 19.49 3.99
C ASN A 320 62.60 19.60 5.14
N GLY A 321 63.24 18.44 5.42
CA GLY A 321 64.52 18.33 6.13
C GLY A 321 64.78 16.93 6.69
N SER A 322 65.46 16.08 5.92
CA SER A 322 65.81 14.69 6.23
C SER A 322 67.01 14.54 7.20
N SER A 323 67.02 13.42 7.93
CA SER A 323 68.16 12.53 8.29
C SER A 323 69.44 13.09 8.93
N GLY A 324 69.86 12.48 10.05
CA GLY A 324 71.25 12.54 10.54
C GLY A 324 71.45 11.95 11.93
N SER A 325 72.29 10.93 12.01
CA SER A 325 72.59 9.98 13.10
C SER A 325 73.33 10.50 14.35
N SER A 326 73.31 9.63 15.37
CA SER A 326 74.40 9.32 16.32
C SER A 326 74.53 10.13 17.61
N GLY A 327 74.47 9.41 18.72
CA GLY A 327 74.68 9.85 20.10
C GLY A 327 74.01 8.90 21.07
#